data_AF-A0A2H9LQS8-F1
#
_entry.id   AF-A0A2H9LQS8-F1
#
_cell.length_a   1.000
_cell.length_b   1.000
_cell.length_c   1.000
_cell.angle_alpha   90.00
_cell.angle_beta   90.00
_cell.angle_gamma   90.00
#
_symmetry.space_group_name_H-M   'P 1'
#
loop_
_entity.id
_entity.type
_entity.pdbx_description
1 polymer ?
#
loop_
_entity_poly.entity_id
_entity_poly.type
_entity_poly.pdbx_seq_one_letter_code
_entity_poly.pdbx_strand_id
1 'polypeptide(L)'
;KTHGHTTITGAMKNAFGGLITQRRHHSHKVIHEVLVDLLTIQKEIHRGIFAVTDGTICGDGAGPRTMTWHEKNYLLASNDQVAVDALSAKMMGFEPMSIPFIKIAHDKGLGCGDIKQLDIKGEDVSRVNYGFRTGKSLVVYWDQVLRKKLPLFEPLLFHTPLFNACILGSAVYHDYFWYPFIGKPRVDKFMKSDWGKVFKRY
;
A
#
# COMPACT_ATOMS: atom_id res chain seq x y z
N LYS A 1 2.44 4.88 1.64
CA LYS A 1 3.01 3.99 2.71
C LYS A 1 3.44 2.65 2.13
N THR A 2 4.35 1.92 2.78
CA THR A 2 4.77 0.56 2.39
C THR A 2 3.66 -0.47 2.62
N HIS A 3 3.74 -1.62 1.93
CA HIS A 3 2.76 -2.69 2.04
C HIS A 3 3.35 -4.07 1.74
N GLY A 4 3.14 -5.04 2.65
CA GLY A 4 3.76 -6.37 2.54
C GLY A 4 3.33 -7.24 1.35
N HIS A 5 2.23 -6.93 0.66
CA HIS A 5 1.80 -7.66 -0.55
C HIS A 5 2.14 -6.96 -1.87
N THR A 6 2.25 -5.63 -1.87
CA THR A 6 2.31 -4.82 -3.10
C THR A 6 3.51 -3.88 -3.13
N THR A 7 4.43 -4.02 -2.17
CA THR A 7 5.56 -3.11 -1.88
C THR A 7 5.10 -1.74 -1.38
N ILE A 8 4.21 -1.08 -2.10
CA ILE A 8 3.62 0.20 -1.72
C ILE A 8 2.10 0.13 -1.69
N THR A 9 1.51 1.18 -1.14
CA THR A 9 0.13 1.58 -1.36
C THR A 9 0.15 2.89 -2.14
N GLY A 10 -0.92 3.16 -2.89
CA GLY A 10 -1.02 4.33 -3.73
C GLY A 10 -2.39 4.44 -4.36
N ALA A 11 -2.50 5.31 -5.36
CA ALA A 11 -3.71 5.66 -6.07
C ALA A 11 -4.38 4.43 -6.70
N MET A 12 -3.63 3.53 -7.34
CA MET A 12 -4.21 2.33 -7.97
C MET A 12 -4.87 1.42 -6.93
N LYS A 13 -4.26 1.32 -5.75
CA LYS A 13 -4.75 0.46 -4.66
C LYS A 13 -5.97 1.03 -3.92
N ASN A 14 -6.26 2.32 -4.08
CA ASN A 14 -7.45 2.93 -3.50
C ASN A 14 -8.73 2.22 -3.97
N ALA A 15 -8.79 1.92 -5.28
CA ALA A 15 -9.92 1.22 -5.90
C ALA A 15 -10.16 -0.18 -5.32
N PHE A 16 -9.11 -0.90 -4.92
CA PHE A 16 -9.24 -2.22 -4.31
C PHE A 16 -10.00 -2.18 -2.98
N GLY A 17 -9.86 -1.08 -2.22
CA GLY A 17 -10.58 -0.91 -0.95
C GLY A 17 -12.06 -0.56 -1.13
N GLY A 18 -12.38 0.23 -2.17
CA GLY A 18 -13.75 0.71 -2.42
C GLY A 18 -14.61 -0.22 -3.28
N LEU A 19 -14.00 -0.90 -4.26
CA LEU A 19 -14.74 -1.66 -5.28
C LEU A 19 -14.84 -3.16 -4.99
N ILE A 20 -13.91 -3.73 -4.20
CA ILE A 20 -13.92 -5.15 -3.85
C ILE A 20 -14.45 -5.35 -2.42
N THR A 21 -15.77 -5.49 -2.32
CA THR A 21 -16.47 -5.71 -1.05
C THR A 21 -16.54 -7.20 -0.67
N GLN A 22 -16.66 -8.09 -1.64
CA GLN A 22 -16.74 -9.54 -1.45
C GLN A 22 -15.43 -10.24 -1.83
N ARG A 23 -15.11 -11.35 -1.15
CA ARG A 23 -13.93 -12.22 -1.43
C ARG A 23 -12.57 -11.49 -1.49
N ARG A 24 -12.47 -10.28 -0.93
CA ARG A 24 -11.27 -9.45 -0.89
C ARG A 24 -10.01 -10.22 -0.43
N HIS A 25 -10.17 -11.11 0.54
CA HIS A 25 -9.09 -11.95 1.06
C HIS A 25 -8.50 -12.87 -0.02
N HIS A 26 -9.33 -13.46 -0.88
CA HIS A 26 -8.87 -14.34 -1.96
C HIS A 26 -8.17 -13.56 -3.08
N SER A 27 -8.60 -12.33 -3.34
CA SER A 27 -7.97 -11.44 -4.33
C SER A 27 -6.53 -11.06 -3.98
N HIS A 28 -6.08 -11.26 -2.73
CA HIS A 28 -4.69 -10.99 -2.35
C HIS A 28 -3.67 -11.91 -3.05
N LYS A 29 -4.11 -13.08 -3.56
CA LYS A 29 -3.25 -14.02 -4.30
C LYS A 29 -2.77 -13.47 -5.64
N VAL A 30 -3.62 -12.71 -6.30
CA VAL A 30 -3.43 -12.11 -7.64
C VAL A 30 -3.66 -10.61 -7.58
N ILE A 31 -3.21 -9.98 -6.49
CA ILE A 31 -3.56 -8.59 -6.20
C ILE A 31 -3.05 -7.63 -7.27
N HIS A 32 -1.91 -7.93 -7.90
CA HIS A 32 -1.32 -7.04 -8.89
C HIS A 32 -2.17 -6.97 -10.15
N GLU A 33 -2.62 -8.12 -10.64
CA GLU A 33 -3.52 -8.26 -11.78
C GLU A 33 -4.87 -7.60 -11.48
N VAL A 34 -5.43 -7.88 -10.30
CA VAL A 34 -6.70 -7.28 -9.87
C VAL A 34 -6.60 -5.74 -9.81
N LEU A 35 -5.49 -5.17 -9.35
CA LEU A 35 -5.30 -3.72 -9.35
C LEU A 35 -5.31 -3.12 -10.76
N VAL A 36 -4.75 -3.83 -11.73
CA VAL A 36 -4.72 -3.38 -13.13
C VAL A 36 -6.09 -3.53 -13.78
N ASP A 37 -6.82 -4.60 -13.48
CA ASP A 37 -8.18 -4.80 -13.99
C ASP A 37 -9.12 -3.71 -13.44
N LEU A 38 -9.00 -3.38 -12.15
CA LEU A 38 -9.73 -2.25 -11.56
C LEU A 38 -9.35 -0.91 -12.21
N LEU A 39 -8.08 -0.68 -12.55
CA LEU A 39 -7.66 0.53 -13.27
C LEU A 39 -8.30 0.58 -14.67
N THR A 40 -8.32 -0.54 -15.39
CA THR A 40 -8.92 -0.66 -16.72
C THR A 40 -10.40 -0.29 -16.67
N ILE A 41 -11.16 -0.93 -15.77
CA ILE A 41 -12.58 -0.66 -15.57
C ILE A 41 -12.81 0.81 -15.22
N GLN A 42 -12.01 1.37 -14.30
CA GLN A 42 -12.13 2.77 -13.92
C GLN A 42 -11.95 3.70 -15.13
N LYS A 43 -10.98 3.45 -16.01
CA LYS A 43 -10.74 4.25 -17.21
C LYS A 43 -11.83 4.11 -18.28
N GLU A 44 -12.48 2.95 -18.35
CA GLU A 44 -13.60 2.73 -19.26
C GLU A 44 -14.87 3.49 -18.82
N ILE A 45 -15.16 3.50 -17.51
CA ILE A 45 -16.42 4.06 -17.00
C ILE A 45 -16.30 5.55 -16.61
N HIS A 46 -15.11 6.02 -16.26
CA HIS A 46 -14.89 7.43 -15.88
C HIS A 46 -14.21 8.19 -17.04
N ARG A 47 -14.81 9.31 -17.45
CA ARG A 47 -14.27 10.19 -18.50
C ARG A 47 -12.93 10.83 -18.14
N GLY A 48 -12.60 10.88 -16.84
CA GLY A 48 -11.35 11.39 -16.32
C GLY A 48 -11.21 11.01 -14.85
N ILE A 49 -9.98 10.69 -14.45
CA ILE A 49 -9.64 10.37 -13.07
C ILE A 49 -8.48 11.28 -12.71
N PHE A 50 -8.56 11.93 -11.56
CA PHE A 50 -7.47 12.74 -11.02
C PHE A 50 -7.14 12.21 -9.63
N ALA A 51 -5.89 11.77 -9.45
CA ALA A 51 -5.42 11.18 -8.21
C ALA A 51 -4.54 12.17 -7.48
N VAL A 52 -4.78 12.31 -6.17
CA VAL A 52 -3.93 13.05 -5.25
C VAL A 52 -3.46 12.08 -4.18
N THR A 53 -2.14 11.91 -4.08
CA THR A 53 -1.49 11.12 -3.03
C THR A 53 -0.94 12.06 -1.97
N ASP A 54 -1.48 11.94 -0.77
CA ASP A 54 -0.98 12.62 0.42
C ASP A 54 0.25 11.89 0.98
N GLY A 55 1.39 12.57 0.91
CA GLY A 55 2.68 12.15 1.45
C GLY A 55 3.15 13.05 2.60
N THR A 56 2.25 13.78 3.27
CA THR A 56 2.58 14.57 4.48
C THR A 56 3.21 13.67 5.54
N ILE A 57 2.52 12.56 5.84
CA ILE A 57 2.99 11.48 6.70
C ILE A 57 3.05 10.18 5.92
N CYS A 58 4.22 9.57 5.91
CA CYS A 58 4.49 8.31 5.25
C CYS A 58 4.72 7.19 6.27
N GLY A 59 4.30 5.96 5.94
CA GLY A 59 4.59 4.77 6.72
C GLY A 59 5.65 3.89 6.05
N ASP A 60 6.71 3.56 6.80
CA ASP A 60 7.81 2.67 6.44
C ASP A 60 7.73 1.33 7.21
N GLY A 61 8.30 0.26 6.67
CA GLY A 61 8.42 -1.05 7.30
C GLY A 61 7.25 -1.99 7.02
N ALA A 62 6.78 -2.68 8.05
CA ALA A 62 5.79 -3.74 7.94
C ALA A 62 4.36 -3.20 7.89
N GLY A 63 4.01 -2.56 6.76
CA GLY A 63 2.67 -2.08 6.49
C GLY A 63 1.65 -3.18 6.21
N PRO A 64 0.34 -2.93 6.47
CA PRO A 64 -0.25 -1.61 6.72
C PRO A 64 -0.42 -1.22 8.21
N ARG A 65 -0.15 -2.12 9.17
CA ARG A 65 -0.41 -1.86 10.60
C ARG A 65 0.87 -1.55 11.37
N THR A 66 1.91 -2.35 11.20
CA THR A 66 3.12 -2.32 12.04
C THR A 66 4.23 -1.43 11.46
N MET A 67 3.89 -0.20 11.09
CA MET A 67 4.79 0.73 10.39
C MET A 67 5.46 1.73 11.32
N THR A 68 6.55 2.33 10.86
CA THR A 68 7.16 3.52 11.44
C THR A 68 6.74 4.72 10.60
N TRP A 69 6.24 5.79 11.24
CA TRP A 69 5.84 6.99 10.53
C TRP A 69 7.03 7.92 10.29
N HIS A 70 7.00 8.63 9.18
CA HIS A 70 7.98 9.63 8.78
C HIS A 70 7.24 10.83 8.20
N GLU A 71 7.59 12.03 8.65
CA GLU A 71 7.12 13.26 8.04
C GLU A 71 7.93 13.53 6.76
N LYS A 72 7.23 13.78 5.65
CA LYS A 72 7.84 14.01 4.33
C LYS A 72 7.28 15.23 3.61
N ASN A 73 6.05 15.64 3.91
CA ASN A 73 5.46 16.91 3.44
C ASN A 73 5.35 17.06 1.92
N TYR A 74 5.14 15.93 1.21
CA TYR A 74 4.90 15.94 -0.23
C TYR A 74 3.43 15.70 -0.56
N LEU A 75 2.94 16.37 -1.60
CA LEU A 75 1.69 16.03 -2.28
C LEU A 75 2.03 15.69 -3.73
N LEU A 76 1.53 14.56 -4.21
CA LEU A 76 1.69 14.15 -5.61
C LEU A 76 0.31 14.14 -6.25
N ALA A 77 0.19 14.68 -7.45
CA ALA A 77 -1.08 14.73 -8.15
C ALA A 77 -0.88 14.51 -9.65
N SER A 78 -1.75 13.71 -10.26
CA SER A 78 -1.79 13.53 -11.71
C SER A 78 -3.13 12.92 -12.14
N ASN A 79 -3.46 13.09 -13.42
CA ASN A 79 -4.52 12.34 -14.08
C ASN A 79 -4.12 10.90 -14.45
N ASP A 80 -2.86 10.52 -14.21
CA ASP A 80 -2.35 9.16 -14.39
C ASP A 80 -1.99 8.53 -13.03
N GLN A 81 -2.83 7.60 -12.58
CA GLN A 81 -2.62 6.84 -11.33
C GLN A 81 -1.33 6.01 -11.35
N VAL A 82 -0.91 5.50 -12.52
CA VAL A 82 0.32 4.71 -12.66
C VAL A 82 1.53 5.62 -12.45
N ALA A 83 1.51 6.83 -13.03
CA ALA A 83 2.57 7.81 -12.87
C ALA A 83 2.73 8.29 -11.42
N VAL A 84 1.61 8.57 -10.72
CA VAL A 84 1.66 8.95 -9.29
C VAL A 84 2.27 7.85 -8.45
N ASP A 85 1.85 6.60 -8.68
CA ASP A 85 2.34 5.45 -7.90
C ASP A 85 3.80 5.12 -8.24
N ALA A 86 4.21 5.29 -9.50
CA ALA A 86 5.60 5.14 -9.92
C ALA A 86 6.51 6.19 -9.26
N LEU A 87 6.12 7.47 -9.32
CA LEU A 87 6.88 8.53 -8.67
C LEU A 87 6.93 8.35 -7.15
N SER A 88 5.81 7.96 -6.54
CA SER A 88 5.75 7.60 -5.12
C SER A 88 6.72 6.47 -4.78
N ALA A 89 6.74 5.39 -5.57
CA ALA A 89 7.65 4.26 -5.39
C ALA A 89 9.12 4.71 -5.43
N LYS A 90 9.47 5.52 -6.44
CA LYS A 90 10.82 6.08 -6.62
C LYS A 90 11.23 6.92 -5.40
N MET A 91 10.36 7.82 -4.96
CA MET A 91 10.63 8.69 -3.80
C MET A 91 10.77 7.87 -2.51
N MET A 92 9.99 6.80 -2.36
CA MET A 92 10.14 5.86 -1.25
C MET A 92 11.46 5.06 -1.29
N GLY A 93 12.13 5.01 -2.45
CA GLY A 93 13.40 4.32 -2.63
C GLY A 93 13.27 2.95 -3.30
N PHE A 94 12.13 2.65 -3.91
CA PHE A 94 11.91 1.44 -4.70
C PHE A 94 12.07 1.71 -6.19
N GLU A 95 12.49 0.70 -6.94
CA GLU A 95 12.49 0.73 -8.40
C GLU A 95 11.05 0.55 -8.92
N PRO A 96 10.41 1.55 -9.54
CA PRO A 96 8.99 1.49 -9.92
C PRO A 96 8.67 0.29 -10.82
N MET A 97 9.52 0.01 -11.81
CA MET A 97 9.27 -1.08 -12.77
C MET A 97 9.51 -2.47 -12.18
N SER A 98 10.07 -2.56 -10.97
CA SER A 98 10.14 -3.83 -10.21
C SER A 98 8.83 -4.16 -9.49
N ILE A 99 7.89 -3.21 -9.39
CA ILE A 99 6.60 -3.40 -8.71
C ILE A 99 5.58 -3.93 -9.73
N PRO A 100 5.06 -5.16 -9.58
CA PRO A 100 4.34 -5.82 -10.67
C PRO A 100 3.11 -5.07 -11.17
N PHE A 101 2.32 -4.44 -10.29
CA PHE A 101 1.11 -3.74 -10.74
C PHE A 101 1.43 -2.48 -11.56
N ILE A 102 2.55 -1.79 -11.26
CA ILE A 102 3.01 -0.62 -12.01
C ILE A 102 3.50 -1.09 -13.37
N LYS A 103 4.36 -2.12 -13.39
CA LYS A 103 4.88 -2.69 -14.63
C LYS A 103 3.77 -3.19 -15.56
N ILE A 104 2.83 -3.99 -15.05
CA ILE A 104 1.73 -4.54 -15.87
C ILE A 104 0.86 -3.40 -16.43
N ALA A 105 0.54 -2.37 -15.62
CA ALA A 105 -0.25 -1.24 -16.11
C ALA A 105 0.49 -0.43 -17.19
N HIS A 106 1.80 -0.24 -17.01
CA HIS A 106 2.65 0.41 -18.01
C HIS A 106 2.70 -0.37 -19.31
N ASP A 107 2.99 -1.67 -19.23
CA ASP A 107 3.09 -2.55 -20.41
C ASP A 107 1.75 -2.63 -21.18
N LYS A 108 0.61 -2.49 -20.49
CA LYS A 108 -0.73 -2.42 -21.10
C LYS A 108 -1.11 -1.04 -21.65
N GLY A 109 -0.24 -0.03 -21.54
CA GLY A 109 -0.55 1.34 -21.97
C GLY A 109 -1.63 2.04 -21.13
N LEU A 110 -1.90 1.54 -19.92
CA LEU A 110 -2.89 2.13 -19.01
C LEU A 110 -2.34 3.34 -18.23
N GLY A 111 -1.05 3.62 -18.35
CA GLY A 111 -0.38 4.78 -17.75
C GLY A 111 1.13 4.64 -17.85
N CYS A 112 1.87 5.63 -17.35
CA CYS A 112 3.32 5.64 -17.43
C CYS A 112 3.99 5.24 -16.11
N GLY A 113 4.73 4.13 -16.11
CA GLY A 113 5.54 3.68 -14.97
C GLY A 113 7.02 4.09 -15.04
N ASP A 114 7.49 4.55 -16.20
CA ASP A 114 8.87 4.95 -16.42
C ASP A 114 9.08 6.42 -16.03
N ILE A 115 9.84 6.63 -14.96
CA ILE A 115 10.13 7.97 -14.42
C ILE A 115 10.75 8.90 -15.47
N LYS A 116 11.54 8.36 -16.41
CA LYS A 116 12.21 9.17 -17.44
C LYS A 116 11.24 9.79 -18.45
N GLN A 117 10.04 9.22 -18.56
CA GLN A 117 8.99 9.68 -19.47
C GLN A 117 8.00 10.63 -18.80
N LEU A 118 8.11 10.82 -17.47
CA LEU A 118 7.20 11.68 -16.72
C LEU A 118 7.59 13.15 -16.85
N ASP A 119 6.62 14.01 -17.18
CA ASP A 119 6.76 15.46 -17.08
C ASP A 119 6.39 15.93 -15.67
N ILE A 120 7.39 16.00 -14.79
CA ILE A 120 7.20 16.39 -13.39
C ILE A 120 7.16 17.91 -13.29
N LYS A 121 6.04 18.44 -12.79
CA LYS A 121 5.89 19.87 -12.45
C LYS A 121 6.03 20.08 -10.95
N GLY A 122 6.60 21.22 -10.55
CA GLY A 122 6.79 21.58 -9.14
C GLY A 122 8.22 21.35 -8.67
N GLU A 123 8.37 20.84 -7.44
CA GLU A 123 9.67 20.59 -6.82
C GLU A 123 10.46 19.51 -7.56
N ASP A 124 11.77 19.72 -7.73
CA ASP A 124 12.65 18.68 -8.27
C ASP A 124 12.82 17.54 -7.26
N VAL A 125 12.17 16.43 -7.55
CA VAL A 125 12.23 15.21 -6.75
C VAL A 125 13.25 14.20 -7.27
N SER A 126 14.10 14.54 -8.24
CA SER A 126 15.07 13.63 -8.88
C SER A 126 16.05 13.00 -7.87
N ARG A 127 16.45 13.74 -6.83
CA ARG A 127 17.35 13.26 -5.76
C ARG A 127 16.63 12.71 -4.53
N VAL A 128 15.30 12.79 -4.49
CA VAL A 128 14.52 12.32 -3.35
C VAL A 128 14.52 10.78 -3.33
N ASN A 129 15.00 10.23 -2.22
CA ASN A 129 14.94 8.81 -1.89
C ASN A 129 14.87 8.66 -0.37
N TYR A 130 13.77 8.10 0.13
CA TYR A 130 13.55 7.97 1.57
C TYR A 130 14.25 6.77 2.20
N GLY A 131 14.77 5.84 1.39
CA GLY A 131 15.39 4.60 1.86
C GLY A 131 14.42 3.67 2.59
N PHE A 132 13.11 3.76 2.27
CA PHE A 132 12.11 2.91 2.90
C PHE A 132 12.34 1.45 2.54
N ARG A 133 11.90 0.59 3.46
CA ARG A 133 12.00 -0.85 3.33
C ARG A 133 10.63 -1.47 3.52
N THR A 134 10.28 -2.38 2.62
CA THR A 134 9.07 -3.18 2.83
C THR A 134 9.40 -4.35 3.73
N GLY A 135 8.75 -4.40 4.89
CA GLY A 135 8.74 -5.56 5.78
C GLY A 135 7.43 -6.34 5.66
N LYS A 136 7.41 -7.56 6.18
CA LYS A 136 6.18 -8.32 6.42
C LYS A 136 5.98 -8.40 7.92
N SER A 137 4.79 -8.06 8.40
CA SER A 137 4.42 -8.36 9.79
C SER A 137 4.37 -9.87 9.97
N LEU A 138 4.44 -10.37 11.21
CA LEU A 138 4.30 -11.80 11.48
C LEU A 138 3.04 -12.38 10.84
N VAL A 139 1.93 -11.65 10.92
CA VAL A 139 0.66 -12.06 10.30
C VAL A 139 0.75 -12.12 8.77
N VAL A 140 1.31 -11.10 8.11
CA VAL A 140 1.47 -11.10 6.64
C VAL A 140 2.45 -12.17 6.18
N TYR A 141 3.52 -12.40 6.95
CA TYR A 141 4.48 -13.46 6.67
C TYR A 141 3.79 -14.84 6.72
N TRP A 142 3.05 -15.13 7.79
CA TRP A 142 2.34 -16.40 7.94
C TRP A 142 1.20 -16.57 6.93
N ASP A 143 0.44 -15.52 6.60
CA ASP A 143 -0.56 -15.58 5.53
C ASP A 143 0.08 -16.00 4.19
N GLN A 144 1.23 -15.42 3.83
CA GLN A 144 1.92 -15.80 2.60
C GLN A 144 2.50 -17.21 2.65
N VAL A 145 3.04 -17.65 3.79
CA VAL A 145 3.57 -19.00 3.96
C VAL A 145 2.45 -20.03 3.81
N LEU A 146 1.32 -19.82 4.49
CA LEU A 146 0.17 -20.73 4.42
C LEU A 146 -0.39 -20.83 2.98
N ARG A 147 -0.47 -19.70 2.26
CA ARG A 147 -0.98 -19.66 0.89
C ARG A 147 -0.02 -20.22 -0.17
N LYS A 148 1.29 -20.02 -0.01
CA LYS A 148 2.29 -20.39 -1.04
C LYS A 148 3.00 -21.72 -0.78
N LYS A 149 3.24 -22.09 0.48
CA LYS A 149 4.07 -23.26 0.83
C LYS A 149 3.27 -24.44 1.40
N LEU A 150 2.02 -24.25 1.80
CA LEU A 150 1.16 -25.30 2.36
C LEU A 150 -0.19 -25.40 1.61
N PRO A 151 -0.19 -25.66 0.28
CA PRO A 151 -1.40 -25.61 -0.55
C PRO A 151 -2.47 -26.63 -0.14
N LEU A 152 -2.10 -27.73 0.53
CA LEU A 152 -3.05 -28.74 1.05
C LEU A 152 -3.86 -28.23 2.26
N PHE A 153 -3.31 -27.30 3.04
CA PHE A 153 -3.97 -26.73 4.22
C PHE A 153 -4.68 -25.41 3.93
N GLU A 154 -4.38 -24.77 2.79
CA GLU A 154 -5.00 -23.51 2.37
C GLU A 154 -6.54 -23.61 2.28
N PRO A 155 -7.14 -24.67 1.68
CA PRO A 155 -8.60 -24.83 1.67
C PRO A 155 -9.16 -24.99 3.08
N LEU A 156 -8.49 -25.77 3.92
CA LEU A 156 -8.96 -26.05 5.28
C LEU A 156 -8.90 -24.80 6.18
N LEU A 157 -7.88 -23.95 6.03
CA LEU A 157 -7.69 -22.77 6.87
C LEU A 157 -8.45 -21.53 6.38
N PHE A 158 -8.57 -21.33 5.06
CA PHE A 158 -9.13 -20.10 4.49
C PHE A 158 -10.55 -20.25 3.92
N HIS A 159 -11.05 -21.49 3.75
CA HIS A 159 -12.39 -21.76 3.25
C HIS A 159 -13.31 -22.45 4.27
N THR A 160 -12.85 -22.62 5.52
CA THR A 160 -13.67 -23.13 6.64
C THR A 160 -13.78 -22.07 7.76
N PRO A 161 -14.67 -22.26 8.76
CA PRO A 161 -14.75 -21.39 9.92
C PRO A 161 -13.45 -21.26 10.73
N LEU A 162 -12.46 -22.14 10.51
CA LEU A 162 -11.14 -22.05 11.12
C LEU A 162 -10.42 -20.72 10.78
N PHE A 163 -10.80 -20.08 9.67
CA PHE A 163 -10.31 -18.74 9.33
C PHE A 163 -10.60 -17.70 10.43
N ASN A 164 -11.71 -17.86 11.18
CA ASN A 164 -12.05 -16.97 12.30
C ASN A 164 -11.00 -17.02 13.41
N ALA A 165 -10.35 -18.18 13.63
CA ALA A 165 -9.25 -18.29 14.58
C ALA A 165 -8.01 -17.51 14.12
N CYS A 166 -7.73 -17.50 12.80
CA CYS A 166 -6.65 -16.68 12.23
C CYS A 166 -6.94 -15.17 12.35
N ILE A 167 -8.20 -14.77 12.12
CA ILE A 167 -8.65 -13.39 12.34
C ILE A 167 -8.45 -13.00 13.80
N LEU A 168 -8.89 -13.85 14.74
CA LEU A 168 -8.74 -13.61 16.17
C LEU A 168 -7.26 -13.51 16.57
N GLY A 169 -6.42 -14.44 16.13
CA GLY A 169 -4.98 -14.40 16.42
C GLY A 169 -4.30 -13.13 15.87
N SER A 170 -4.70 -12.69 14.68
CA SER A 170 -4.26 -11.41 14.12
C SER A 170 -4.71 -10.22 14.97
N ALA A 171 -5.98 -10.20 15.40
CA ALA A 171 -6.51 -9.14 16.27
C ALA A 171 -5.78 -9.11 17.62
N VAL A 172 -5.58 -10.27 18.26
CA VAL A 172 -4.81 -10.38 19.51
C VAL A 172 -3.40 -9.81 19.35
N TYR A 173 -2.67 -10.24 18.31
CA TYR A 173 -1.32 -9.74 18.07
C TYR A 173 -1.28 -8.23 17.82
N HIS A 174 -2.18 -7.69 16.99
CA HIS A 174 -2.12 -6.27 16.64
C HIS A 174 -2.66 -5.37 17.74
N ASP A 175 -3.78 -5.74 18.35
CA ASP A 175 -4.57 -4.83 19.19
C ASP A 175 -4.20 -4.97 20.67
N TYR A 176 -3.81 -6.17 21.12
CA TYR A 176 -3.47 -6.43 22.53
C TYR A 176 -1.96 -6.49 22.79
N PHE A 177 -1.15 -6.78 21.77
CA PHE A 177 0.31 -6.82 21.92
C PHE A 177 0.99 -5.64 21.19
N TRP A 178 0.93 -5.61 19.87
CA TRP A 178 1.71 -4.64 19.11
C TRP A 178 1.29 -3.20 19.40
N TYR A 179 -0.01 -2.90 19.43
CA TYR A 179 -0.49 -1.54 19.64
C TYR A 179 -0.14 -1.01 21.03
N PRO A 180 -0.42 -1.68 22.16
CA PRO A 180 -0.09 -1.14 23.47
C PRO A 180 1.41 -0.95 23.70
N PHE A 181 2.24 -1.91 23.26
CA PHE A 181 3.68 -1.91 23.55
C PHE A 181 4.54 -1.14 22.53
N ILE A 182 4.13 -1.11 21.26
CA ILE A 182 4.93 -0.53 20.17
C ILE A 182 4.16 0.61 19.46
N GLY A 183 2.88 0.39 19.16
CA GLY A 183 2.05 1.34 18.42
C GLY A 183 1.78 2.64 19.19
N LYS A 184 1.36 2.54 20.45
CA LYS A 184 0.98 3.67 21.29
C LYS A 184 2.13 4.65 21.52
N PRO A 185 3.35 4.22 21.90
CA PRO A 185 4.50 5.14 21.96
C PRO A 185 4.80 5.85 20.62
N ARG A 186 4.61 5.16 19.48
CA ARG A 186 4.79 5.77 18.15
C ARG A 186 3.71 6.80 17.85
N VAL A 187 2.45 6.50 18.16
CA VAL A 187 1.32 7.44 18.03
C VAL A 187 1.56 8.64 18.93
N ASP A 188 1.91 8.45 20.20
CA ASP A 188 2.18 9.55 21.14
C ASP A 188 3.33 10.45 20.65
N LYS A 189 4.34 9.88 20.00
CA LYS A 189 5.41 10.64 19.34
C LYS A 189 4.88 11.41 18.12
N PHE A 190 4.03 10.79 17.30
CA PHE A 190 3.39 11.45 16.15
C PHE A 190 2.53 12.64 16.61
N MET A 191 1.76 12.49 17.69
CA MET A 191 0.90 13.55 18.23
C MET A 191 1.67 14.80 18.72
N LYS A 192 3.02 14.75 18.74
CA LYS A 192 3.92 15.88 19.03
C LYS A 192 4.49 16.55 17.77
N SER A 193 4.39 15.93 16.59
CA SER A 193 4.81 16.53 15.32
C SER A 193 3.87 17.66 14.90
N ASP A 194 4.23 18.41 13.85
CA ASP A 194 3.41 19.51 13.38
C ASP A 194 2.05 19.03 12.84
N TRP A 195 2.04 17.94 12.07
CA TRP A 195 0.79 17.28 11.68
C TRP A 195 0.01 16.70 12.86
N GLY A 196 0.69 16.18 13.88
CA GLY A 196 0.04 15.73 15.11
C GLY A 196 -0.67 16.87 15.85
N LYS A 197 -0.10 18.08 15.84
CA LYS A 197 -0.75 19.28 16.41
C LYS A 197 -1.93 19.75 15.56
N VAL A 198 -1.81 19.72 14.24
CA VAL A 198 -2.92 20.04 13.31
C VAL A 198 -4.09 19.07 13.53
N PHE A 199 -3.81 17.77 13.61
CA PHE A 199 -4.83 16.74 13.84
C PHE A 199 -5.59 16.93 15.16
N LYS A 200 -4.96 17.47 16.22
CA LYS A 200 -5.65 17.78 17.48
C LYS A 200 -6.60 18.98 17.40
N ARG A 201 -6.43 19.85 16.40
CA ARG A 201 -7.21 21.08 16.23
C ARG A 201 -8.36 20.93 15.24
N TYR A 202 -8.32 19.89 14.41
CA TYR A 202 -9.39 19.51 13.49
C TYR A 202 -10.53 18.85 14.26
#